data_AF-A0A6V7XN94-F1
#
_entry.id   AF-A0A6V7XN94-F1
#
_cell.length_a   1.000
_cell.length_b   1.000
_cell.length_c   1.000
_cell.angle_alpha   90.00
_cell.angle_beta   90.00
_cell.angle_gamma   90.00
#
_symmetry.space_group_name_H-M   'P 1'
#
loop_
_entity.id
_entity.type
_entity.pdbx_description
1 polymer ?
#
loop_
_entity_poly.entity_id
_entity_poly.type
_entity_poly.pdbx_seq_one_letter_code
_entity_poly.pdbx_strand_id
1 'polypeptide(L)' 'MEEHLFRLREMNPRLISLYEIGRTHENRSIVTAKISARQIMPDESWRPFRGPAIWIDAGVHAREWIAPGYYLIILN' A
#
# COMPACT_ATOMS: atom_id res chain seq x y z
N MET A 1 -3.42 -10.10 -6.87
CA MET A 1 -2.55 -9.10 -6.22
C MET A 1 -3.37 -8.17 -5.35
N GLU A 2 -4.33 -7.43 -5.90
CA GLU A 2 -5.25 -6.58 -5.12
C GLU A 2 -6.02 -7.36 -4.05
N GLU A 3 -6.59 -8.51 -4.40
CA GLU A 3 -7.28 -9.40 -3.43
C GLU A 3 -6.39 -9.77 -2.24
N HIS A 4 -5.08 -9.97 -2.47
CA HIS A 4 -4.14 -10.29 -1.41
C HIS A 4 -3.92 -9.08 -0.49
N LEU A 5 -3.81 -7.86 -1.04
CA LEU A 5 -3.71 -6.63 -0.26
C LEU A 5 -4.98 -6.40 0.58
N PHE A 6 -6.16 -6.65 0.01
CA PHE A 6 -7.43 -6.57 0.76
C PHE A 6 -7.46 -7.56 1.91
N ARG A 7 -7.10 -8.83 1.67
CA ARG A 7 -6.99 -9.84 2.72
C ARG A 7 -6.03 -9.42 3.84
N LEU A 8 -4.84 -8.93 3.50
CA LEU A 8 -3.86 -8.46 4.49
C LEU A 8 -4.41 -7.32 5.34
N ARG A 9 -5.12 -6.36 4.72
CA ARG A 9 -5.79 -5.26 5.43
C ARG A 9 -6.90 -5.75 6.35
N GLU A 10 -7.68 -6.75 5.93
CA GLU A 10 -8.73 -7.34 6.78
C GLU A 10 -8.14 -8.10 7.99
N MET A 11 -7.01 -8.77 7.80
CA MET A 11 -6.30 -9.45 8.89
C MET A 11 -5.63 -8.47 9.86
N ASN A 12 -5.17 -7.32 9.37
CA ASN A 12 -4.38 -6.35 10.16
C ASN A 12 -4.90 -4.90 10.05
N PRO A 13 -6.18 -4.62 10.37
CA PRO A 13 -6.82 -3.34 10.07
C PRO A 13 -6.26 -2.16 10.87
N ARG A 14 -5.55 -2.43 11.99
CA ARG A 14 -4.89 -1.39 12.80
C ARG A 14 -3.54 -0.96 12.25
N LEU A 15 -2.92 -1.78 11.40
CA LEU A 15 -1.56 -1.57 10.89
C LEU A 15 -1.56 -1.21 9.40
N ILE A 16 -2.46 -1.82 8.63
CA ILE A 16 -2.49 -1.72 7.17
C ILE A 16 -3.67 -0.86 6.73
N SER A 17 -3.36 0.17 5.96
CA SER A 17 -4.33 1.03 5.28
C SER A 17 -4.07 0.99 3.77
N LEU A 18 -5.14 0.91 2.98
CA LEU A 18 -5.06 0.90 1.52
C LEU A 18 -5.57 2.23 0.97
N TYR A 19 -4.85 2.78 0.00
CA TYR A 19 -5.20 4.03 -0.68
C TYR A 19 -5.13 3.82 -2.20
N GLU A 20 -6.15 4.29 -2.92
CA GLU A 20 -6.04 4.47 -4.37
C GLU A 20 -5.30 5.78 -4.61
N ILE A 21 -4.11 5.72 -5.19
CA ILE A 21 -3.28 6.90 -5.49
C ILE A 21 -3.51 7.43 -6.91
N GLY A 22 -4.22 6.67 -7.74
CA GLY A 22 -4.55 7.06 -9.10
C GLY A 22 -5.07 5.89 -9.92
N ARG A 23 -5.20 6.14 -11.22
CA ARG A 23 -5.66 5.15 -12.20
C ARG A 23 -4.73 5.15 -13.41
N THR A 24 -4.50 3.97 -13.97
CA THR A 24 -3.75 3.82 -15.22
C THR A 24 -4.54 4.39 -16.41
N HIS A 25 -3.89 4.54 -17.56
CA HIS A 25 -4.57 4.86 -18.82
C HIS A 25 -5.73 3.92 -19.15
N GLU A 26 -5.61 2.63 -18.83
CA GLU A 26 -6.66 1.60 -19.04
C GLU A 26 -7.67 1.53 -17.87
N ASN A 27 -7.72 2.57 -17.03
CA ASN A 27 -8.66 2.69 -15.90
C ASN A 27 -8.53 1.61 -14.80
N ARG A 28 -7.35 0.99 -14.66
CA ARG A 28 -7.00 0.11 -13.52
C ARG A 28 -6.61 0.96 -12.30
N SER A 29 -7.06 0.57 -11.11
CA SER A 29 -6.72 1.25 -9.85
C SER A 29 -5.24 1.03 -9.52
N ILE A 30 -4.56 2.07 -9.04
CA ILE A 30 -3.21 1.98 -8.50
C ILE A 30 -3.33 2.07 -6.99
N VAL A 31 -3.23 0.92 -6.32
CA VAL A 31 -3.44 0.80 -4.88
C VAL A 31 -2.10 0.76 -4.15
N THR A 32 -1.95 1.60 -3.13
CA THR A 32 -0.81 1.61 -2.21
C THR A 32 -1.21 1.07 -0.85
N ALA A 33 -0.41 0.15 -0.30
CA ALA A 33 -0.53 -0.27 1.09
C ALA A 33 0.42 0.54 1.98
N LYS A 34 -0.14 1.22 2.97
CA LYS A 34 0.59 1.92 4.02
C LYS A 34 0.55 1.10 5.30
N ILE A 35 1.73 0.70 5.76
CA ILE A 35 1.93 0.02 7.04
C ILE A 35 2.38 1.05 8.08
N SER A 36 1.67 1.12 9.20
CA SER A 36 1.99 2.04 10.28
C SER A 36 1.44 1.52 11.60
N ALA A 37 2.30 1.40 12.62
CA ALA A 37 1.86 1.16 14.00
C ALA A 37 1.16 2.38 14.62
N ARG A 38 1.33 3.57 14.02
CA ARG A 38 0.55 4.75 14.40
C ARG A 38 -0.89 4.54 13.92
N GLN A 39 -1.79 4.33 14.88
CA GLN A 39 -3.22 4.32 14.66
C GLN A 39 -3.65 5.69 14.12
N ILE A 40 -4.17 5.73 12.89
CA ILE A 40 -4.77 6.95 12.33
C ILE A 40 -6.12 7.11 13.03
N MET A 41 -6.20 8.03 14.00
CA MET A 41 -7.47 8.46 14.57
C MET A 41 -8.27 9.21 13.48
N PRO A 42 -9.62 9.09 13.43
CA PRO A 42 -10.44 9.72 12.38
C PRO A 42 -10.24 11.24 12.25
N ASP A 43 -9.89 11.92 13.34
CA ASP A 43 -9.62 13.37 13.40
C ASP A 43 -8.16 13.75 13.12
N GLU A 44 -7.24 12.77 13.10
CA GLU A 44 -5.81 12.97 12.86
C GLU A 44 -5.38 12.73 11.40
N SER A 45 -6.33 12.48 10.50
CA SER A 45 -6.07 12.23 9.07
C SER A 45 -5.20 13.32 8.40
N TRP A 46 -5.26 14.55 8.90
CA TRP A 46 -4.48 15.70 8.42
C TRP A 46 -3.12 15.91 9.13
N ARG A 47 -2.82 15.19 10.22
CA ARG A 47 -1.57 15.40 10.95
C ARG A 47 -0.41 14.75 10.19
N PRO A 48 0.57 15.53 9.69
CA PRO A 48 1.70 14.99 8.95
C PRO A 48 2.47 14.01 9.83
N PHE A 49 2.81 12.85 9.26
CA PHE A 49 3.71 11.90 9.92
C PHE A 49 5.09 12.55 10.04
N ARG A 50 5.63 12.60 11.26
CA ARG A 50 6.92 13.25 11.55
C ARG A 50 8.07 12.27 11.79
N GLY A 51 7.84 10.98 11.56
CA GLY A 51 8.87 9.94 11.63
C GLY A 51 9.53 9.66 10.28
N PRO A 52 10.58 8.82 10.26
CA PRO A 52 11.17 8.34 9.02
C PRO A 52 10.17 7.48 8.24
N ALA A 53 10.06 7.72 6.93
CA ALA A 53 9.19 6.96 6.03
C ALA A 53 10.02 6.26 4.97
N ILE A 54 9.60 5.04 4.59
CA ILE A 54 10.17 4.27 3.50
C ILE A 54 9.09 4.13 2.42
N TRP A 55 9.44 4.48 1.17
CA TRP A 55 8.60 4.25 0.00
C TRP A 55 9.19 3.11 -0.81
N ILE A 56 8.35 2.13 -1.17
CA ILE A 56 8.73 0.99 -2.00
C ILE A 56 7.75 0.95 -3.16
N ASP A 57 8.27 0.97 -4.38
CA ASP A 57 7.50 0.88 -5.62
C ASP A 57 8.03 -0.27 -6.48
N ALA A 58 7.14 -0.94 -7.21
CA ALA A 58 7.44 -2.11 -8.02
C ALA A 58 6.50 -2.22 -9.23
N GLY A 59 7.02 -2.75 -10.34
CA GLY A 59 6.21 -2.97 -11.55
C GLY A 59 6.04 -1.74 -12.44
N VAL A 60 6.90 -0.73 -12.28
CA VAL A 60 6.93 0.46 -13.16
C VAL A 60 7.24 0.06 -14.61
N HIS A 61 8.13 -0.93 -14.81
CA HIS A 61 8.34 -1.55 -16.12
C HIS A 61 7.59 -2.89 -16.20
N ALA A 62 6.80 -3.07 -17.25
CA ALA A 62 6.06 -4.32 -17.50
C ALA A 62 6.97 -5.57 -17.58
N ARG A 63 8.25 -5.39 -17.88
CA ARG A 63 9.26 -6.45 -18.03
C ARG A 63 9.82 -6.94 -16.69
N GLU A 64 9.69 -6.14 -15.64
CA GLU A 64 10.20 -6.43 -14.29
C GLU A 64 9.12 -7.14 -13.45
N TRP A 65 8.49 -8.13 -14.07
CA TRP A 65 7.25 -8.77 -13.58
C TRP A 65 7.39 -9.50 -12.24
N ILE A 66 8.62 -9.81 -11.80
CA ILE A 66 8.87 -10.44 -10.50
C ILE A 66 8.82 -9.43 -9.34
N ALA A 67 9.13 -8.15 -9.58
CA ALA A 67 9.23 -7.14 -8.54
C ALA A 67 7.90 -6.93 -7.76
N PRO A 68 6.72 -6.87 -8.42
CA PRO A 68 5.44 -6.82 -7.72
C PRO A 68 5.19 -8.04 -6.82
N GLY A 69 5.68 -9.24 -7.21
CA GLY A 69 5.56 -10.44 -6.39
C GLY A 69 6.44 -10.36 -5.13
N TYR A 70 7.67 -9.87 -5.27
CA TYR A 70 8.59 -9.68 -4.15
C TYR A 70 8.07 -8.64 -3.14
N TYR A 71 7.42 -7.58 -3.61
CA TYR A 71 6.74 -6.61 -2.76
C TYR A 71 5.70 -7.26 -1.85
N LEU A 72 4.90 -8.21 -2.35
CA LEU A 72 3.91 -8.91 -1.52
C LEU A 72 4.55 -9.77 -0.42
N ILE A 73 5.74 -10.33 -0.67
CA ILE A 73 6.49 -11.10 0.34
C ILE A 73 6.93 -10.20 1.49
N ILE A 74 7.33 -8.95 1.22
CA ILE A 74 7.71 -7.98 2.27
C ILE A 74 6.51 -7.64 3.17
N LEU A 75 5.29 -7.70 2.64
CA LEU A 75 4.07 -7.33 3.36
C LEU A 75 3.47 -8.45 4.24
N ASN A 76 3.86 -9.71 4.03
CA ASN A 76 3.28 -10.88 4.69
C ASN A 76 4.02 -11.25 5.98
#